data_AF-A0A1S9TZM1-F1
#
_entry.id   AF-A0A1S9TZM1-F1
#
_cell.length_a   1.000
_cell.length_b   1.000
_cell.length_c   1.000
_cell.angle_alpha   90.00
_cell.angle_beta   90.00
_cell.angle_gamma   90.00
#
_symmetry.space_group_name_H-M   'P 1'
#
loop_
_entity.id
_entity.type
_entity.pdbx_description
1 polymer ?
#
loop_
_entity_poly.entity_id
_entity_poly.type
_entity_poly.pdbx_seq_one_letter_code
_entity_poly.pdbx_strand_id
1 'polypeptide(L)'
;MQFIFKSVNSEMRKIGGRKLLLISLFFSLLSSFLCISYFIFNKNHPDMFQSTNLIAITVNFNTLTLSIFSACMWYFIISSENKYGTWAIIYTKPISKFKLLVAKNLLFILFYLIFNILNFLVIGIYTYINGYEISILYFLKMFILCTILSLAIPYSQLLFHLIIKKGILAAPLSVIWIFFIITYGLFPLIFTKTFPIFYA
;
A
#
# COMPACT_ATOMS: atom_id res chain seq x y z
N MET A 1 -22.52 -12.26 11.07
CA MET A 1 -21.20 -12.56 10.46
C MET A 1 -21.28 -13.30 9.12
N GLN A 2 -22.08 -14.36 8.96
CA GLN A 2 -22.16 -15.12 7.68
C GLN A 2 -22.42 -14.27 6.44
N PHE A 3 -23.24 -13.22 6.55
CA PHE A 3 -23.51 -12.29 5.44
C PHE A 3 -22.25 -11.54 4.97
N ILE A 4 -21.42 -11.06 5.90
CA ILE A 4 -20.20 -10.29 5.60
C ILE A 4 -19.20 -11.16 4.84
N PHE A 5 -18.94 -12.37 5.33
CA PHE A 5 -18.06 -13.32 4.64
C PHE A 5 -18.56 -13.70 3.25
N LYS A 6 -19.88 -13.90 3.10
CA LYS A 6 -20.49 -14.17 1.79
C LYS A 6 -20.33 -12.99 0.83
N SER A 7 -20.49 -11.76 1.31
CA SER A 7 -20.28 -10.54 0.52
C SER A 7 -18.82 -10.36 0.12
N VAL A 8 -17.87 -10.53 1.03
CA VAL A 8 -16.42 -10.46 0.72
C VAL A 8 -16.03 -11.53 -0.29
N ASN A 9 -16.48 -12.77 -0.12
CA ASN A 9 -16.20 -13.85 -1.07
C ASN A 9 -16.83 -13.60 -2.46
N SER A 10 -18.02 -13.00 -2.50
CA SER A 10 -18.67 -12.60 -3.75
C SER A 10 -17.87 -11.52 -4.48
N GLU A 11 -17.43 -10.48 -3.77
CA GLU A 11 -16.60 -9.41 -4.33
C GLU A 11 -15.23 -9.96 -4.79
N MET A 12 -14.63 -10.84 -4.02
CA MET A 12 -13.38 -11.51 -4.36
C MET A 12 -13.51 -12.36 -5.63
N ARG A 13 -14.61 -13.09 -5.80
CA ARG A 13 -14.88 -13.85 -7.04
C ARG A 13 -15.09 -12.93 -8.24
N LYS A 14 -15.84 -11.84 -8.06
CA LYS A 14 -16.16 -10.86 -9.11
C LYS A 14 -14.92 -10.14 -9.64
N ILE A 15 -14.05 -9.66 -8.75
CA ILE A 15 -12.84 -8.91 -9.12
C ILE A 15 -11.73 -9.86 -9.58
N GLY A 16 -11.75 -11.11 -9.10
CA GLY A 16 -10.73 -12.12 -9.35
C GLY A 16 -9.69 -12.14 -8.23
N GLY A 17 -9.98 -12.84 -7.14
CA GLY A 17 -9.10 -12.91 -5.95
C GLY A 17 -7.67 -13.34 -6.26
N ARG A 18 -7.47 -14.24 -7.24
CA ARG A 18 -6.13 -14.63 -7.71
C ARG A 18 -5.35 -13.44 -8.26
N LYS A 19 -6.00 -12.53 -8.99
CA LYS A 19 -5.36 -11.32 -9.52
C LYS A 19 -4.95 -10.37 -8.39
N LEU A 20 -5.84 -10.14 -7.41
CA LEU A 20 -5.53 -9.29 -6.25
C LEU A 20 -4.39 -9.89 -5.40
N LEU A 21 -4.38 -11.21 -5.25
CA LEU A 21 -3.29 -11.94 -4.58
C LEU A 21 -1.97 -11.75 -5.32
N LEU A 22 -1.95 -11.95 -6.64
CA LEU A 22 -0.75 -11.78 -7.47
C LEU A 22 -0.20 -10.35 -7.40
N ILE A 23 -1.08 -9.35 -7.41
CA ILE A 23 -0.69 -7.94 -7.22
C ILE A 23 -0.06 -7.75 -5.83
N SER A 24 -0.67 -8.29 -4.79
CA SER A 24 -0.15 -8.18 -3.41
C SER A 24 1.22 -8.84 -3.25
N LEU A 25 1.38 -10.04 -3.83
CA LEU A 25 2.65 -10.76 -3.86
C LEU A 25 3.72 -9.99 -4.64
N PHE A 26 3.38 -9.51 -5.83
CA PHE A 26 4.32 -8.75 -6.68
C PHE A 26 4.83 -7.49 -5.98
N PHE A 27 3.95 -6.67 -5.40
CA PHE A 27 4.37 -5.44 -4.73
C PHE A 27 5.13 -5.70 -3.43
N SER A 28 4.78 -6.76 -2.69
CA SER A 28 5.55 -7.17 -1.51
C SER A 28 6.97 -7.62 -1.89
N LEU A 29 7.11 -8.46 -2.91
CA LEU A 29 8.41 -8.88 -3.42
C LEU A 29 9.22 -7.69 -3.95
N LEU A 30 8.58 -6.78 -4.68
CA LEU A 30 9.22 -5.56 -5.19
C LEU A 30 9.76 -4.68 -4.06
N SER A 31 8.96 -4.47 -3.02
CA SER A 31 9.36 -3.70 -1.83
C SER A 31 10.56 -4.32 -1.12
N SER A 32 10.47 -5.62 -0.87
CA SER A 32 11.55 -6.38 -0.23
C SER A 32 12.82 -6.38 -1.08
N PHE A 33 12.68 -6.53 -2.40
CA PHE A 33 13.79 -6.47 -3.35
C PHE A 33 14.48 -5.11 -3.32
N LEU A 34 13.74 -4.00 -3.42
CA LEU A 34 14.32 -2.65 -3.34
C LEU A 34 15.08 -2.42 -2.03
N CYS A 35 14.51 -2.87 -0.92
CA CYS A 35 15.12 -2.75 0.40
C CYS A 35 16.43 -3.56 0.50
N ILE A 36 16.40 -4.84 0.11
CA ILE A 36 17.57 -5.72 0.13
C ILE A 36 18.66 -5.23 -0.83
N SER A 37 18.29 -4.81 -2.04
CA SER A 37 19.22 -4.24 -3.01
C SER A 37 19.92 -2.99 -2.46
N TYR A 38 19.20 -2.13 -1.73
CA TYR A 38 19.79 -0.97 -1.07
C TYR A 38 20.85 -1.36 -0.04
N PHE A 39 20.59 -2.37 0.80
CA PHE A 39 21.58 -2.85 1.77
C PHE A 39 22.78 -3.53 1.12
N ILE A 40 22.57 -4.30 0.06
CA ILE A 40 23.67 -4.94 -0.69
C ILE A 40 24.57 -3.87 -1.33
N PHE A 41 23.98 -2.85 -1.96
CA PHE A 41 24.75 -1.78 -2.59
C PHE A 41 25.62 -1.00 -1.59
N ASN A 42 25.13 -0.83 -0.36
CA ASN A 42 25.80 -0.07 0.68
C ASN A 42 26.51 -0.93 1.73
N LYS A 43 26.87 -2.18 1.39
CA LYS A 43 27.50 -3.14 2.31
C LYS A 43 28.76 -2.63 3.02
N ASN A 44 29.46 -1.67 2.42
CA ASN A 44 30.70 -1.11 2.94
C ASN A 44 30.49 0.04 3.96
N HIS A 45 29.24 0.41 4.27
CA HIS A 45 28.91 1.45 5.24
C HIS A 45 28.34 0.83 6.54
N PRO A 46 29.17 0.55 7.56
CA PRO A 46 28.74 -0.15 8.77
C PRO A 46 27.63 0.57 9.53
N ASP A 47 27.60 1.90 9.47
CA ASP A 47 26.62 2.79 10.10
C ASP A 47 25.19 2.53 9.60
N MET A 48 25.04 2.02 8.37
CA MET A 48 23.74 1.72 7.77
C MET A 48 23.13 0.42 8.27
N PHE A 49 23.90 -0.40 8.98
CA PHE A 49 23.48 -1.68 9.54
C PHE A 49 23.02 -1.59 11.00
N GLN A 50 22.90 -0.38 11.54
CA GLN A 50 22.18 -0.16 12.80
C GLN A 50 20.68 -0.47 12.63
N SER A 51 20.08 -1.04 13.67
CA SER A 51 18.68 -1.49 13.68
C SER A 51 17.67 -0.38 13.36
N THR A 52 17.95 0.85 13.77
CA THR A 52 17.13 2.04 13.48
C THR A 52 17.13 2.39 11.98
N ASN A 53 18.30 2.42 11.36
CA ASN A 53 18.48 2.70 9.94
C ASN A 53 17.85 1.59 9.10
N LEU A 54 18.01 0.33 9.50
CA LEU A 54 17.45 -0.81 8.79
C LEU A 54 15.92 -0.70 8.66
N ILE A 55 15.27 -0.38 9.78
CA ILE A 55 13.83 -0.24 9.82
C ILE A 55 13.38 1.03 9.08
N ALA A 56 14.08 2.16 9.25
CA ALA A 56 13.72 3.40 8.54
C ALA A 56 13.75 3.21 7.01
N ILE A 57 14.80 2.58 6.49
CA ILE A 57 14.93 2.26 5.06
C ILE A 57 13.82 1.30 4.61
N THR A 58 13.56 0.25 5.41
CA THR A 58 12.47 -0.69 5.13
C THR A 58 11.12 0.01 5.05
N VAL A 59 10.85 0.93 5.98
CA VAL A 59 9.62 1.72 6.01
C VAL A 59 9.50 2.62 4.79
N ASN A 60 10.59 3.25 4.35
CA ASN A 60 10.58 4.12 3.16
C ASN A 60 10.22 3.33 1.89
N PHE A 61 10.87 2.19 1.63
CA PHE A 61 10.56 1.36 0.46
C PHE A 61 9.18 0.72 0.55
N ASN A 62 8.76 0.30 1.75
CA ASN A 62 7.40 -0.19 1.98
C ASN A 62 6.37 0.91 1.69
N THR A 63 6.63 2.15 2.11
CA THR A 63 5.74 3.31 1.89
C THR A 63 5.61 3.63 0.39
N LEU A 64 6.74 3.65 -0.32
CA LEU A 64 6.78 3.88 -1.76
C LEU A 64 5.95 2.83 -2.51
N THR A 65 6.23 1.56 -2.28
CA THR A 65 5.52 0.46 -2.95
C THR A 65 4.06 0.36 -2.51
N LEU A 66 3.75 0.63 -1.24
CA LEU A 66 2.39 0.70 -0.72
C LEU A 66 1.57 1.76 -1.46
N SER A 67 2.15 2.92 -1.77
CA SER A 67 1.43 3.98 -2.50
C SER A 67 0.97 3.51 -3.89
N ILE A 68 1.80 2.74 -4.60
CA ILE A 68 1.47 2.21 -5.93
C ILE A 68 0.48 1.04 -5.78
N PHE A 69 0.77 0.13 -4.86
CA PHE A 69 -0.08 -1.01 -4.54
C PHE A 69 -1.51 -0.59 -4.21
N SER A 70 -1.68 0.38 -3.30
CA SER A 70 -2.99 0.82 -2.85
C SER A 70 -3.78 1.52 -3.95
N ALA A 71 -3.13 2.29 -4.82
CA ALA A 71 -3.79 2.89 -5.99
C ALA A 71 -4.27 1.81 -6.97
N CYS A 72 -3.46 0.78 -7.23
CA CYS A 72 -3.86 -0.36 -8.05
C CYS A 72 -5.03 -1.14 -7.42
N MET A 73 -4.98 -1.37 -6.11
CA MET A 73 -6.03 -2.09 -5.39
C MET A 73 -7.35 -1.32 -5.40
N TRP A 74 -7.35 -0.02 -5.13
CA TRP A 74 -8.55 0.80 -5.19
C TRP A 74 -9.10 0.95 -6.60
N TYR A 75 -8.23 0.99 -7.61
CA TYR A 75 -8.67 0.90 -9.00
C TYR A 75 -9.47 -0.39 -9.26
N PHE A 76 -8.97 -1.56 -8.86
CA PHE A 76 -9.69 -2.81 -9.09
C PHE A 76 -10.94 -2.96 -8.22
N ILE A 77 -10.88 -2.56 -6.95
CA ILE A 77 -11.98 -2.74 -5.99
C ILE A 77 -13.13 -1.75 -6.23
N ILE A 78 -12.84 -0.51 -6.62
CA ILE A 78 -13.84 0.55 -6.75
C ILE A 78 -13.98 1.03 -8.18
N SER A 79 -12.90 1.51 -8.78
CA SER A 79 -13.06 2.31 -9.99
C SER A 79 -13.22 1.52 -11.29
N SER A 80 -12.81 0.24 -11.30
CA SER A 80 -13.11 -0.68 -12.39
C SER A 80 -14.63 -0.90 -12.50
N GLU A 81 -15.33 -0.91 -11.36
CA GLU A 81 -16.78 -1.07 -11.32
C GLU A 81 -17.56 0.17 -11.78
N ASN A 82 -16.97 1.37 -11.66
CA ASN A 82 -17.53 2.58 -12.27
C ASN A 82 -17.56 2.46 -13.80
N LYS A 83 -16.57 1.80 -14.41
CA LYS A 83 -16.48 1.64 -15.87
C LYS A 83 -17.52 0.66 -16.43
N TYR A 84 -17.86 -0.38 -15.68
CA TYR A 84 -18.84 -1.40 -16.09
C TYR A 84 -20.27 -1.10 -15.61
N GLY A 85 -20.54 0.12 -15.14
CA GLY A 85 -21.88 0.49 -14.66
C GLY A 85 -22.35 -0.34 -13.46
N THR A 86 -21.44 -0.96 -12.70
CA THR A 86 -21.86 -1.80 -11.57
C THR A 86 -22.39 -0.95 -10.41
N TRP A 87 -22.01 0.33 -10.35
CA TRP A 87 -22.72 1.32 -9.53
C TRP A 87 -24.16 1.54 -9.99
N ALA A 88 -24.46 1.45 -11.28
CA ALA A 88 -25.84 1.40 -11.77
C ALA A 88 -26.56 0.12 -11.33
N ILE A 89 -25.85 -1.01 -11.20
CA ILE A 89 -26.40 -2.26 -10.64
C ILE A 89 -26.69 -2.14 -9.13
N ILE A 90 -25.95 -1.28 -8.39
CA ILE A 90 -26.29 -0.90 -7.00
C ILE A 90 -27.60 -0.11 -6.95
N TYR A 91 -27.95 0.62 -8.01
CA TYR A 91 -29.26 1.28 -8.11
C TYR A 91 -30.39 0.30 -8.47
N THR A 92 -30.09 -0.88 -9.06
CA THR A 92 -31.11 -1.86 -9.48
C THR A 92 -31.26 -3.08 -8.59
N LYS A 93 -30.27 -3.41 -7.73
CA LYS A 93 -30.39 -4.46 -6.69
C LYS A 93 -30.50 -3.85 -5.28
N PRO A 94 -31.29 -4.46 -4.37
CA PRO A 94 -31.54 -3.92 -3.02
C PRO A 94 -30.38 -4.22 -2.04
N ILE A 95 -29.13 -4.10 -2.49
CA ILE A 95 -27.98 -4.26 -1.58
C ILE A 95 -27.69 -2.88 -0.97
N SER A 96 -27.78 -2.79 0.36
CA SER A 96 -27.44 -1.57 1.09
C SER A 96 -26.03 -1.09 0.74
N LYS A 97 -25.90 0.18 0.30
CA LYS A 97 -24.63 0.84 -0.07
C LYS A 97 -23.57 0.69 1.03
N PHE A 98 -23.98 0.81 2.29
CA PHE A 98 -23.11 0.65 3.44
C PHE A 98 -22.50 -0.76 3.52
N LYS A 99 -23.31 -1.80 3.32
CA LYS A 99 -22.84 -3.20 3.37
C LYS A 99 -21.80 -3.50 2.29
N LEU A 100 -21.98 -2.95 1.09
CA LEU A 100 -21.02 -3.11 0.01
C LEU A 100 -19.71 -2.37 0.31
N LEU A 101 -19.80 -1.14 0.83
CA LEU A 101 -18.62 -0.36 1.21
C LEU A 101 -17.80 -1.09 2.30
N VAL A 102 -18.47 -1.66 3.30
CA VAL A 102 -17.83 -2.49 4.33
C VAL A 102 -17.14 -3.70 3.72
N ALA A 103 -17.79 -4.43 2.82
CA ALA A 103 -17.19 -5.59 2.17
C ALA A 103 -15.93 -5.24 1.35
N LYS A 104 -15.95 -4.12 0.62
CA LYS A 104 -14.80 -3.63 -0.15
C LYS A 104 -13.62 -3.22 0.73
N ASN A 105 -13.90 -2.55 1.85
CA ASN A 105 -12.87 -2.19 2.82
C ASN A 105 -12.25 -3.42 3.49
N LEU A 106 -13.07 -4.40 3.89
CA LEU A 106 -12.55 -5.66 4.45
C LEU A 106 -11.71 -6.43 3.43
N LEU A 107 -12.12 -6.45 2.16
CA LEU A 107 -11.34 -7.05 1.08
C LEU A 107 -9.99 -6.34 0.92
N PHE A 108 -9.98 -5.00 0.91
CA PHE A 108 -8.74 -4.22 0.86
C PHE A 108 -7.82 -4.53 2.06
N ILE A 109 -8.35 -4.49 3.28
CA ILE A 109 -7.60 -4.76 4.51
C ILE A 109 -6.97 -6.17 4.48
N LEU A 110 -7.69 -7.18 3.98
CA LEU A 110 -7.17 -8.54 3.88
C LEU A 110 -5.90 -8.60 3.01
N PHE A 111 -5.93 -8.01 1.81
CA PHE A 111 -4.77 -8.00 0.92
C PHE A 111 -3.65 -7.07 1.39
N TYR A 112 -4.01 -5.96 2.04
CA TYR A 112 -3.07 -5.06 2.70
C TYR A 112 -2.29 -5.76 3.84
N LEU A 113 -2.97 -6.58 4.65
CA LEU A 113 -2.31 -7.36 5.69
C LEU A 113 -1.37 -8.41 5.09
N ILE A 114 -1.80 -9.11 4.02
CA ILE A 114 -0.95 -10.04 3.29
C ILE A 114 0.32 -9.34 2.79
N PHE A 115 0.18 -8.16 2.17
CA PHE A 115 1.30 -7.35 1.69
C PHE A 115 2.30 -7.00 2.81
N ASN A 116 1.83 -6.49 3.95
CA ASN A 116 2.72 -6.10 5.05
C ASN A 116 3.36 -7.30 5.75
N ILE A 117 2.59 -8.36 6.02
CA ILE A 117 3.12 -9.58 6.65
C ILE A 117 4.23 -10.18 5.80
N LEU A 118 4.03 -10.29 4.49
CA LEU A 118 5.06 -10.81 3.59
C LEU A 118 6.30 -9.92 3.54
N ASN A 119 6.13 -8.59 3.48
CA ASN A 119 7.26 -7.66 3.50
C ASN A 119 8.10 -7.80 4.76
N PHE A 120 7.47 -7.77 5.93
CA PHE A 120 8.18 -7.93 7.19
C PHE A 120 8.76 -9.33 7.35
N LEU A 121 8.11 -10.38 6.84
CA LEU A 121 8.66 -11.74 6.87
C LEU A 121 9.94 -11.85 6.05
N VAL A 122 9.97 -11.31 4.83
CA VAL A 122 11.18 -11.35 3.97
C VAL A 122 12.32 -10.54 4.58
N ILE A 123 12.05 -9.34 5.12
CA ILE A 123 13.06 -8.53 5.81
C ILE A 123 13.53 -9.20 7.11
N GLY A 124 12.64 -9.86 7.84
CA GLY A 124 12.98 -10.66 9.02
C GLY A 124 13.93 -11.81 8.69
N ILE A 125 13.67 -12.55 7.60
CA ILE A 125 14.56 -13.61 7.12
C ILE A 125 15.91 -13.03 6.68
N TYR A 126 15.90 -11.95 5.91
CA TYR A 126 17.12 -11.27 5.47
C TYR A 126 17.97 -10.83 6.68
N THR A 127 17.32 -10.28 7.71
CA THR A 127 18.03 -9.77 8.88
C THR A 127 18.64 -10.88 9.71
N TYR A 128 17.93 -11.99 9.87
CA TYR A 128 18.42 -13.19 10.54
C TYR A 128 19.62 -13.82 9.80
N ILE A 129 19.56 -13.97 8.47
CA ILE A 129 20.63 -14.58 7.67
C ILE A 129 21.94 -13.79 7.74
N ASN A 130 21.86 -12.46 7.77
CA ASN A 130 23.04 -11.59 7.82
C ASN A 130 23.52 -11.32 9.26
N GLY A 131 22.89 -11.94 10.27
CA GLY A 131 23.31 -11.83 11.66
C GLY A 131 23.10 -10.45 12.28
N TYR A 132 22.12 -9.66 11.80
CA TYR A 132 21.86 -8.35 12.42
C TYR A 132 21.22 -8.51 13.79
N GLU A 133 21.77 -7.82 14.78
CA GLU A 133 21.27 -7.80 16.15
C GLU A 133 20.04 -6.88 16.28
N ILE A 134 18.88 -7.42 15.89
CA ILE A 134 17.59 -6.74 16.08
C ILE A 134 16.77 -7.50 17.11
N SER A 135 16.37 -6.81 18.18
CA SER A 135 15.43 -7.37 19.15
C SER A 135 14.10 -7.72 18.45
N ILE A 136 13.65 -8.96 18.61
CA ILE A 136 12.38 -9.45 18.06
C ILE A 136 11.21 -8.58 18.55
N LEU A 137 11.23 -8.13 19.80
CA LEU A 137 10.24 -7.23 20.37
C LEU A 137 10.20 -5.88 19.63
N TYR A 138 11.37 -5.32 19.32
CA TYR A 138 11.46 -4.08 18.55
C TYR A 138 10.95 -4.27 17.12
N PHE A 139 11.31 -5.37 16.47
CA PHE A 139 10.85 -5.71 15.12
C PHE A 139 9.31 -5.84 15.05
N LEU A 140 8.71 -6.58 15.99
CA LEU A 140 7.26 -6.75 16.09
C LEU A 140 6.53 -5.42 16.39
N LYS A 141 7.09 -4.59 17.29
CA LYS A 141 6.56 -3.26 17.57
C LYS A 141 6.53 -2.40 16.31
N MET A 142 7.61 -2.43 15.52
CA MET A 142 7.69 -1.67 14.27
C MET A 142 6.76 -2.22 13.21
N PHE A 143 6.57 -3.55 13.11
CA PHE A 143 5.57 -4.16 12.25
C PHE A 143 4.16 -3.63 12.55
N ILE A 144 3.75 -3.64 13.82
CA ILE A 144 2.42 -3.17 14.23
C ILE A 144 2.26 -1.67 13.94
N LEU A 145 3.23 -0.85 14.34
CA LEU A 145 3.20 0.59 14.10
C LEU A 145 3.12 0.92 12.62
N CYS A 146 3.93 0.28 11.77
CA CYS A 146 3.91 0.49 10.34
C CYS A 146 2.59 0.04 9.72
N THR A 147 2.03 -1.08 10.18
CA THR A 147 0.74 -1.60 9.69
C THR A 147 -0.43 -0.69 10.07
N ILE A 148 -0.37 0.04 11.18
CA ILE A 148 -1.44 0.97 11.57
C ILE A 148 -1.24 2.32 10.87
N LEU A 149 -0.05 2.90 10.99
CA LEU A 149 0.22 4.26 10.49
C LEU A 149 0.15 4.34 8.97
N SER A 150 0.60 3.31 8.26
CA SER A 150 0.61 3.34 6.79
C SER A 150 -0.77 3.20 6.16
N LEU A 151 -1.82 2.87 6.92
CA LEU A 151 -3.21 2.88 6.42
C LEU A 151 -3.68 4.27 6.00
N ALA A 152 -3.09 5.34 6.54
CA ALA A 152 -3.39 6.71 6.12
C ALA A 152 -3.21 6.91 4.60
N ILE A 153 -2.21 6.24 4.01
CA ILE A 153 -1.92 6.32 2.58
C ILE A 153 -3.06 5.71 1.76
N PRO A 154 -3.39 4.40 1.87
CA PRO A 154 -4.50 3.84 1.12
C PRO A 154 -5.83 4.55 1.36
N TYR A 155 -6.13 4.97 2.59
CA TYR A 155 -7.41 5.64 2.87
C TYR A 155 -7.47 7.05 2.30
N SER A 156 -6.36 7.78 2.22
CA SER A 156 -6.32 9.05 1.49
C SER A 156 -6.55 8.83 -0.01
N GLN A 157 -5.97 7.79 -0.61
CA GLN A 157 -6.19 7.45 -2.02
C GLN A 157 -7.63 7.00 -2.30
N LEU A 158 -8.26 6.27 -1.37
CA LEU A 158 -9.67 5.92 -1.48
C LEU A 158 -10.55 7.15 -1.72
N LEU A 159 -10.29 8.26 -1.02
CA LEU A 159 -11.04 9.51 -1.21
C LEU A 159 -10.89 10.03 -2.65
N PHE A 160 -9.70 9.99 -3.24
CA PHE A 160 -9.49 10.36 -4.65
C PHE A 160 -10.26 9.45 -5.61
N HIS A 161 -10.28 8.14 -5.36
CA HIS A 161 -11.02 7.17 -6.18
C HIS A 161 -12.54 7.32 -6.08
N LEU A 162 -13.04 7.89 -4.98
CA LEU A 162 -14.46 8.22 -4.80
C LEU A 162 -14.84 9.54 -5.48
N ILE A 163 -13.95 10.54 -5.45
CA ILE A 163 -14.17 11.85 -6.08
C ILE A 163 -14.05 11.75 -7.61
N ILE A 164 -12.99 11.10 -8.10
CA ILE A 164 -12.68 11.01 -9.53
C ILE A 164 -13.36 9.77 -10.11
N LYS A 165 -14.52 9.97 -10.74
CA LYS A 165 -15.33 8.88 -11.33
C LYS A 165 -14.57 8.03 -12.36
N LYS A 166 -13.60 8.61 -13.07
CA LYS A 166 -12.70 7.90 -14.01
C LYS A 166 -11.52 7.29 -13.26
N GLY A 167 -11.62 6.01 -12.91
CA GLY A 167 -10.59 5.26 -12.18
C GLY A 167 -9.19 5.29 -12.76
N ILE A 168 -9.08 5.25 -14.09
CA ILE A 168 -7.81 5.27 -14.81
C ILE A 168 -7.07 6.61 -14.58
N LEU A 169 -7.80 7.69 -14.31
CA LEU A 169 -7.23 8.98 -13.92
C LEU A 169 -7.00 9.05 -12.41
N ALA A 170 -7.92 8.51 -11.60
CA ALA A 170 -7.82 8.55 -10.14
C ALA A 170 -6.55 7.87 -9.59
N ALA A 171 -6.22 6.69 -10.12
CA ALA A 171 -5.06 5.92 -9.69
C ALA A 171 -3.73 6.69 -9.85
N PRO A 172 -3.32 7.12 -11.06
CA PRO A 172 -2.07 7.85 -11.23
C PRO A 172 -2.08 9.19 -10.50
N LEU A 173 -3.21 9.92 -10.46
CA LEU A 173 -3.27 11.19 -9.74
C LEU A 173 -2.97 11.01 -8.25
N SER A 174 -3.57 9.98 -7.63
CA SER A 174 -3.36 9.68 -6.21
C SER A 174 -1.91 9.30 -5.89
N VAL A 175 -1.22 8.62 -6.83
CA VAL A 175 0.21 8.29 -6.71
C VAL A 175 1.09 9.53 -6.89
N ILE A 176 0.78 10.38 -7.87
CA ILE A 176 1.54 11.62 -8.15
C ILE A 176 1.53 12.55 -6.93
N TRP A 177 0.37 12.71 -6.27
CA TRP A 177 0.28 13.53 -5.05
C TRP A 177 1.16 13.01 -3.92
N ILE A 178 1.17 11.69 -3.69
CA ILE A 178 2.02 11.06 -2.68
C ILE A 178 3.50 11.16 -3.06
N PHE A 179 3.83 10.99 -4.34
CA PHE A 179 5.17 11.19 -4.87
C PHE A 179 5.67 12.62 -4.62
N PHE A 180 4.84 13.63 -4.88
CA PHE A 180 5.14 15.03 -4.59
C PHE A 180 5.35 15.28 -3.11
N ILE A 181 4.52 14.73 -2.22
CA ILE A 181 4.70 14.85 -0.77
C ILE A 181 6.03 14.23 -0.32
N ILE A 182 6.36 13.03 -0.81
CA ILE A 182 7.61 12.34 -0.47
C ILE A 182 8.82 13.11 -1.01
N THR A 183 8.76 13.60 -2.25
CA THR A 183 9.88 14.32 -2.89
C THR A 183 10.09 15.68 -2.25
N TYR A 184 9.01 16.37 -1.85
CA TYR A 184 9.10 17.60 -1.05
C TYR A 184 9.75 17.33 0.31
N GLY A 185 9.38 16.25 1.00
CA GLY A 185 9.97 15.88 2.29
C GLY A 185 11.47 15.53 2.20
N LEU A 186 11.88 14.86 1.12
CA LEU A 186 13.28 14.44 0.92
C LEU A 186 14.16 15.55 0.33
N PHE A 187 13.63 16.38 -0.58
CA PHE A 187 14.39 17.37 -1.34
C PHE A 187 13.66 18.73 -1.43
N PRO A 188 13.35 19.38 -0.30
CA PRO A 188 12.48 20.56 -0.28
C PRO A 188 12.98 21.69 -1.18
N LEU A 189 14.28 21.99 -1.17
CA LEU A 189 14.89 23.07 -1.97
C LEU A 189 14.87 22.81 -3.48
N ILE A 190 15.07 21.55 -3.90
CA ILE A 190 15.01 21.18 -5.32
C ILE A 190 13.55 21.18 -5.77
N PHE A 191 12.66 20.67 -4.92
CA PHE A 191 11.23 20.58 -5.20
C PHE A 191 10.59 21.96 -5.39
N THR A 192 10.82 22.90 -4.46
CA THR A 192 10.25 24.27 -4.56
C THR A 192 10.83 25.07 -5.73
N LYS A 193 12.10 24.86 -6.08
CA LYS A 193 12.70 25.43 -7.30
C LYS A 193 12.07 24.89 -8.58
N THR A 194 11.73 23.61 -8.60
CA THR A 194 11.19 22.94 -9.80
C THR A 194 9.68 23.17 -9.93
N PHE A 195 8.96 23.23 -8.81
CA PHE A 195 7.52 23.47 -8.73
C PHE A 195 7.24 24.73 -7.91
N PRO A 196 7.38 25.93 -8.50
CA PRO A 196 7.22 27.20 -7.79
C PRO A 196 5.80 27.45 -7.28
N ILE A 197 4.81 26.65 -7.68
CA ILE A 197 3.44 26.67 -7.13
C ILE A 197 3.44 26.31 -5.63
N PHE A 198 4.49 25.63 -5.14
CA PHE A 198 4.68 25.29 -3.73
C PHE A 198 5.64 26.25 -3.01
N TYR A 199 6.00 27.39 -3.60
CA TYR A 199 6.57 28.51 -2.83
C TYR A 199 5.46 29.09 -1.97
N ALA A 200 5.55 28.88 -0.65
CA ALA A 200 4.85 29.66 0.36
C ALA A 200 5.79 30.75 0.87
#